data_AF-A0A6H0SLU0-F1
#
_entry.id   AF-A0A6H0SLU0-F1
#
_cell.length_a   1.000
_cell.length_b   1.000
_cell.length_c   1.000
_cell.angle_alpha   90.00
_cell.angle_beta   90.00
_cell.angle_gamma   90.00
#
_symmetry.space_group_name_H-M   'P 1'
#
loop_
_entity.id
_entity.type
_entity.pdbx_description
1 polymer ?
#
loop_
_entity_poly.entity_id
_entity_poly.type
_entity_poly.pdbx_seq_one_letter_code
_entity_poly.pdbx_strand_id
1 'polypeptide(L)'
;MPTSKKRKFERKVEKSYPFVTFKSELFDDEFSFPKLESAPLRVIEAMNTGEVQHVSAWLISAGADKEAVEAYRDLSQEELMEFIEDWTAGQPVGLGKSAS
;
A
#
# COMPACT_ATOMS: atom_id res chain seq x y z
N MET A 1 11.44 -33.02 -28.10
CA MET A 1 11.82 -31.77 -27.39
C MET A 1 11.20 -31.80 -26.00
N PRO A 2 11.95 -31.71 -24.90
CA PRO A 2 11.34 -31.60 -23.58
C PRO A 2 10.86 -30.16 -23.36
N THR A 3 9.54 -29.96 -23.32
CA THR A 3 8.94 -28.69 -22.90
C THR A 3 9.06 -28.57 -21.39
N SER A 4 10.01 -27.77 -20.92
CA SER A 4 10.15 -27.44 -19.50
C SER A 4 8.86 -26.79 -19.00
N LYS A 5 8.06 -27.52 -18.21
CA LYS A 5 6.95 -26.95 -17.44
C LYS A 5 7.52 -25.88 -16.51
N LYS A 6 7.28 -24.60 -16.80
CA LYS A 6 7.55 -23.50 -15.87
C LYS A 6 6.79 -23.79 -14.57
N ARG A 7 7.52 -24.07 -13.49
CA ARG A 7 6.93 -24.19 -12.15
C ARG A 7 6.34 -22.83 -11.78
N LYS A 8 5.01 -22.76 -11.64
CA LYS A 8 4.30 -21.57 -11.16
C LYS A 8 4.24 -21.67 -9.64
N PHE A 9 4.98 -20.82 -8.95
CA PHE A 9 4.92 -20.71 -7.50
C PHE A 9 3.67 -19.89 -7.15
N GLU A 10 2.52 -20.57 -7.04
CA GLU A 10 1.28 -19.93 -6.61
C GLU A 10 1.19 -19.99 -5.07
N ARG A 11 0.83 -18.85 -4.46
CA ARG A 11 0.57 -18.81 -3.02
C ARG A 11 -0.72 -19.58 -2.74
N LYS A 12 -0.71 -20.42 -1.71
CA LYS A 12 -1.88 -21.20 -1.26
C LYS A 12 -2.91 -20.35 -0.49
N VAL A 13 -2.52 -19.16 -0.04
CA VAL A 13 -3.34 -18.28 0.79
C VAL A 13 -3.40 -16.91 0.12
N GLU A 14 -4.62 -16.37 0.04
CA GLU A 14 -4.87 -15.03 -0.47
C GLU A 14 -4.29 -14.00 0.49
N LYS A 15 -3.55 -13.02 -0.04
CA LYS A 15 -2.88 -12.03 0.79
C LYS A 15 -3.91 -10.96 1.18
N SER A 16 -4.36 -10.99 2.43
CA SER A 16 -5.12 -9.90 3.02
C SER A 16 -4.16 -8.80 3.48
N TYR A 17 -4.54 -7.55 3.23
CA TYR A 17 -3.80 -6.37 3.68
C TYR A 17 -4.63 -5.63 4.71
N PRO A 18 -4.22 -5.57 5.99
CA PRO A 18 -4.88 -4.69 6.95
C PRO A 18 -4.71 -3.24 6.50
N PHE A 19 -5.76 -2.44 6.66
CA PHE A 19 -5.75 -1.02 6.32
C PHE A 19 -5.35 -0.17 7.52
N VAL A 20 -4.82 1.01 7.25
CA VAL A 20 -4.61 2.09 8.20
C VAL A 20 -5.34 3.32 7.66
N THR A 21 -5.94 4.06 8.57
CA THR A 21 -6.51 5.37 8.26
C THR A 21 -5.59 6.45 8.83
N PHE A 22 -5.29 7.44 8.01
CA PHE A 22 -4.42 8.55 8.37
C PHE A 22 -4.87 9.84 7.69
N LYS A 23 -4.46 10.97 8.27
CA LYS A 23 -4.59 12.29 7.67
C LYS A 23 -3.22 12.73 7.22
N SER A 24 -3.15 13.34 6.05
CA SER A 24 -1.98 14.08 5.62
C SER A 24 -2.32 15.56 5.64
N GLU A 25 -1.39 16.41 6.07
CA GLU A 25 -1.62 17.87 6.06
C GLU A 25 -1.79 18.43 4.64
N LEU A 26 -1.43 17.65 3.63
CA LEU A 26 -1.54 17.97 2.21
C LEU A 26 -2.98 17.91 1.67
N PHE A 27 -3.90 17.25 2.39
CA PHE A 27 -5.28 17.06 1.92
C PHE A 27 -6.30 17.25 3.04
N ASP A 28 -7.50 17.69 2.68
CA ASP A 28 -8.59 17.89 3.64
C ASP A 28 -9.26 16.58 4.09
N ASP A 29 -9.06 15.47 3.37
CA ASP A 29 -9.73 14.19 3.59
C ASP A 29 -8.80 13.11 4.20
N GLU A 30 -9.40 12.07 4.75
CA GLU A 30 -8.70 10.92 5.32
C GLU A 30 -8.33 9.88 4.26
N PHE A 31 -7.11 9.37 4.33
CA PHE A 31 -6.65 8.27 3.49
C PHE A 31 -6.86 6.94 4.21
N SER A 32 -7.36 5.94 3.48
CA SER A 32 -7.47 4.57 3.96
C SER A 32 -6.68 3.64 3.04
N PHE A 33 -5.43 3.35 3.41
CA PHE A 33 -4.51 2.55 2.61
C PHE A 33 -4.05 1.28 3.35
N PRO A 34 -3.66 0.21 2.63
CA PRO A 34 -3.05 -0.97 3.24
C PRO A 34 -1.77 -0.64 4.00
N LYS A 35 -1.50 -1.35 5.09
CA LYS A 35 -0.24 -1.21 5.84
C LYS A 35 0.97 -1.53 4.96
N LEU A 36 1.96 -0.65 4.99
CA LEU A 36 3.24 -0.88 4.33
C LEU A 36 3.98 -2.11 4.89
N GLU A 37 3.86 -2.42 6.18
CA GLU A 37 4.42 -3.65 6.77
C GLU A 37 3.88 -4.94 6.13
N SER A 38 2.65 -4.88 5.61
CA SER A 38 2.01 -6.00 4.92
C SER A 38 2.25 -5.96 3.40
N ALA A 39 2.96 -4.95 2.88
CA ALA A 39 3.23 -4.81 1.46
C ALA A 39 4.09 -5.99 0.95
N PRO A 40 3.92 -6.40 -0.32
CA PRO A 40 4.87 -7.30 -0.98
C PRO A 40 6.25 -6.66 -1.11
N LEU A 41 7.33 -7.44 -1.07
CA LEU A 41 8.70 -6.92 -1.24
C LEU A 41 8.86 -6.07 -2.52
N ARG A 42 8.24 -6.50 -3.64
CA ARG A 42 8.23 -5.72 -4.89
C ARG A 42 7.67 -4.29 -4.74
N VAL A 43 6.78 -4.07 -3.78
CA VAL A 43 6.20 -2.73 -3.51
C VAL A 43 7.17 -1.91 -2.67
N ILE A 44 7.83 -2.53 -1.69
CA ILE A 44 8.89 -1.87 -0.92
C ILE A 44 10.06 -1.48 -1.83
N GLU A 45 10.44 -2.35 -2.75
CA GLU A 45 11.43 -2.05 -3.80
C GLU A 45 10.98 -0.86 -4.65
N ALA A 46 9.72 -0.88 -5.14
CA ALA A 46 9.17 0.20 -5.93
C ALA A 46 9.15 1.56 -5.19
N MET A 47 8.86 1.55 -3.87
CA MET A 47 8.93 2.78 -3.07
C MET A 47 10.37 3.31 -2.99
N ASN A 48 11.36 2.42 -2.80
CA ASN A 48 12.77 2.81 -2.72
C ASN A 48 13.33 3.30 -4.06
N THR A 49 12.81 2.80 -5.19
CA THR A 49 13.24 3.19 -6.54
C THR A 49 12.43 4.35 -7.11
N GLY A 50 11.42 4.86 -6.38
CA GLY A 50 10.53 5.92 -6.86
C GLY A 50 9.56 5.46 -7.96
N GLU A 51 9.31 4.15 -8.08
CA GLU A 51 8.38 3.58 -9.04
C GLU A 51 6.92 3.66 -8.56
N VAL A 52 6.41 4.90 -8.45
CA VAL A 52 5.07 5.23 -7.95
C VAL A 52 3.96 4.40 -8.61
N GLN A 53 4.08 4.13 -9.93
CA GLN A 53 3.14 3.29 -10.69
C GLN A 53 2.90 1.91 -10.07
N HIS A 54 3.93 1.27 -9.52
CA HIS A 54 3.84 -0.06 -8.94
C HIS A 54 3.19 -0.03 -7.55
N VAL A 55 3.40 1.05 -6.81
CA VAL A 55 2.73 1.31 -5.52
C VAL A 55 1.24 1.58 -5.75
N SER A 56 0.89 2.46 -6.69
CA SER A 56 -0.50 2.76 -7.04
C SER A 56 -1.26 1.53 -7.53
N ALA A 57 -0.63 0.70 -8.37
CA ALA A 57 -1.23 -0.55 -8.83
C ALA A 57 -1.50 -1.52 -7.67
N TRP A 58 -0.62 -1.56 -6.67
CA TRP A 58 -0.85 -2.35 -5.47
C TRP A 58 -1.98 -1.78 -4.60
N LEU A 59 -2.04 -0.47 -4.39
CA LEU A 59 -3.12 0.19 -3.65
C LEU A 59 -4.49 -0.14 -4.24
N ILE A 60 -4.65 0.01 -5.56
CA ILE A 60 -5.88 -0.34 -6.27
C ILE A 60 -6.20 -1.83 -6.12
N SER A 61 -5.19 -2.71 -6.29
CA SER A 61 -5.38 -4.16 -6.13
C SER A 61 -5.72 -4.57 -4.69
N ALA A 62 -5.33 -3.78 -3.69
CA ALA A 62 -5.65 -4.02 -2.28
C ALA A 62 -7.05 -3.51 -1.91
N GLY A 63 -7.69 -2.73 -2.78
CA GLY A 63 -9.02 -2.16 -2.57
C GLY A 63 -9.01 -0.73 -2.01
N ALA A 64 -7.90 0.00 -2.12
CA ALA A 64 -7.87 1.42 -1.79
C ALA A 64 -8.80 2.22 -2.70
N ASP A 65 -9.32 3.33 -2.17
CA ASP A 65 -10.16 4.24 -2.93
C ASP A 65 -9.40 4.84 -4.13
N LYS A 66 -10.10 5.01 -5.26
CA LYS A 66 -9.46 5.48 -6.50
C LYS A 66 -9.08 6.95 -6.44
N GLU A 67 -9.92 7.79 -5.86
CA GLU A 67 -9.65 9.24 -5.72
C GLU A 67 -8.46 9.44 -4.78
N ALA A 68 -8.40 8.67 -3.68
CA ALA A 68 -7.25 8.66 -2.78
C ALA A 68 -5.95 8.20 -3.49
N VAL A 69 -6.02 7.19 -4.37
CA VAL A 69 -4.85 6.75 -5.15
C VAL A 69 -4.45 7.78 -6.20
N GLU A 70 -5.39 8.51 -6.80
CA GLU A 70 -5.07 9.60 -7.73
C GLU A 70 -4.40 10.77 -7.01
N ALA A 71 -4.89 11.15 -5.83
CA ALA A 71 -4.26 12.12 -4.95
C ALA A 71 -2.82 11.73 -4.60
N TYR A 72 -2.58 10.46 -4.25
CA TYR A 72 -1.23 9.92 -4.04
C TYR A 72 -0.32 10.03 -5.26
N ARG A 73 -0.86 9.93 -6.49
CA ARG A 73 -0.07 10.02 -7.72
C ARG A 73 0.25 11.45 -8.14
N ASP A 74 -0.50 12.41 -7.63
CA ASP A 74 -0.28 13.84 -7.88
C ASP A 74 0.83 14.44 -6.99
N LEU A 75 1.23 13.70 -5.95
CA LEU A 75 2.32 14.09 -5.06
C LEU A 75 3.65 14.28 -5.79
N SER A 76 4.34 15.36 -5.45
CA SER A 76 5.75 15.55 -5.75
C SER A 76 6.64 14.62 -4.92
N GLN A 77 7.92 14.54 -5.27
CA GLN A 77 8.88 13.71 -4.53
C GLN A 77 9.09 14.21 -3.09
N GLU A 78 8.98 15.51 -2.84
CA GLU A 78 9.11 16.10 -1.50
C GLU A 78 7.91 15.72 -0.64
N GLU A 79 6.70 15.94 -1.16
CA GLU A 79 5.43 15.61 -0.50
C GLU A 79 5.26 14.10 -0.29
N LEU A 80 5.80 13.27 -1.17
CA LEU A 80 5.75 11.81 -1.05
C LEU A 80 6.41 11.32 0.25
N MET A 81 7.52 11.94 0.70
CA MET A 81 8.19 11.50 1.93
C MET A 81 7.33 11.80 3.16
N GLU A 82 6.79 13.02 3.26
CA GLU A 82 5.89 13.42 4.35
C GLU A 82 4.64 12.53 4.36
N PHE A 83 4.05 12.29 3.19
CA PHE A 83 2.89 11.42 3.05
C PHE A 83 3.16 9.97 3.50
N ILE A 84 4.35 9.43 3.21
CA ILE A 84 4.71 8.08 3.68
C ILE A 84 4.86 8.06 5.20
N GLU A 85 5.41 9.10 5.81
CA GLU A 85 5.50 9.20 7.27
C GLU A 85 4.11 9.19 7.91
N ASP A 86 3.19 10.05 7.43
CA ASP A 86 1.79 10.09 7.87
C ASP A 86 1.10 8.73 7.71
N TRP A 87 1.33 8.06 6.57
CA TRP A 87 0.78 6.75 6.29
C TRP A 87 1.30 5.69 7.27
N THR A 88 2.59 5.69 7.59
CA THR A 88 3.16 4.73 8.56
C THR A 88 2.74 5.03 9.99
N ALA A 89 2.51 6.30 10.33
CA ALA A 89 2.01 6.73 11.64
C ALA A 89 0.50 6.47 11.83
N GLY A 90 -0.23 6.26 10.72
CA GLY A 90 -1.66 6.02 10.66
C GLY A 90 -2.18 4.94 11.60
N GLN A 91 -3.43 5.10 12.03
CA GLN A 91 -4.04 4.14 12.94
C GLN A 91 -4.50 2.89 12.19
N PRO A 92 -4.10 1.69 12.65
CA PRO A 92 -4.54 0.45 12.04
C PRO A 92 -6.02 0.21 12.23
N VAL A 93 -6.75 0.03 11.13
CA VAL A 93 -8.15 -0.38 11.12
C VAL A 93 -8.19 -1.86 11.51
N GLY A 94 -8.25 -2.12 12.82
CA GLY A 94 -8.27 -3.50 13.35
C GLY A 94 -7.75 -3.71 14.77
N LEU A 95 -7.16 -2.71 15.43
CA LEU A 95 -6.97 -2.76 16.89
C LEU A 95 -8.24 -2.28 17.60
N GLY A 96 -9.34 -3.00 17.34
CA GLY A 96 -10.42 -3.07 18.31
C GLY A 96 -9.81 -3.59 19.61
N LYS A 97 -9.93 -2.80 20.67
CA LYS A 97 -9.52 -3.14 22.02
C LYS A 97 -9.86 -4.60 22.34
N SER A 98 -8.88 -5.48 22.34
CA SER A 98 -8.95 -6.71 23.13
C SER A 98 -8.68 -6.32 24.57
N ALA A 99 -9.67 -5.69 25.22
CA ALA A 99 -9.75 -5.67 26.66
C ALA A 99 -10.32 -7.02 27.09
N SER A 100 -9.47 -7.88 27.66
CA SER A 100 -9.86 -9.00 28.52
C SER A 100 -8.75 -9.22 29.53
#